data_AF-A0A2H9PP43-F1
#
_entry.id   AF-A0A2H9PP43-F1
#
_cell.length_a   1.000
_cell.length_b   1.000
_cell.length_c   1.000
_cell.angle_alpha   90.00
_cell.angle_beta   90.00
_cell.angle_gamma   90.00
#
_symmetry.space_group_name_H-M   'P 1'
#
loop_
_entity.id
_entity.type
_entity.pdbx_description
1 polymer ?
#
loop_
_entity_poly.entity_id
_entity_poly.type
_entity_poly.pdbx_seq_one_letter_code
_entity_poly.pdbx_strand_id
1 'polypeptide(L)'
;MQITKNLKEDGFMILMGSINTFNFILSMVTLYVLDKARNGSIIVIQELVDAITINHIVIFLSAVLIAGSLSVFLALGLSKVFSKIMSIVSYRKMVLSVIFLITALVLVLTGPLGLLILIISTAIGIIPPAVHISRTHSMGCLLLPVILYFIL
;
A
#
# COMPACT_ATOMS: atom_id res chain seq x y z
N MET A 1 -4.72 -0.87 14.05
CA MET A 1 -5.45 0.43 14.09
C MET A 1 -6.34 0.57 15.34
N GLN A 2 -5.82 0.30 16.55
CA GLN A 2 -6.49 0.69 17.80
C GLN A 2 -6.07 2.11 18.24
N ILE A 3 -4.88 2.56 17.82
CA ILE A 3 -4.35 3.91 18.11
C ILE A 3 -5.17 5.02 17.44
N THR A 4 -5.84 4.72 16.32
CA THR A 4 -6.67 5.68 15.57
C THR A 4 -8.12 5.77 16.05
N LYS A 5 -8.52 5.03 17.10
CA LYS A 5 -9.93 4.96 17.54
C LYS A 5 -10.50 6.32 18.00
N ASN A 6 -9.63 7.27 18.36
CA ASN A 6 -9.99 8.63 18.80
C ASN A 6 -9.47 9.75 17.88
N LEU A 7 -8.90 9.44 16.71
CA LEU A 7 -8.56 10.50 15.76
C LEU A 7 -9.80 10.93 14.99
N LYS A 8 -10.05 12.24 14.95
CA LYS A 8 -10.98 12.86 13.99
C LYS A 8 -10.63 12.41 12.56
N GLU A 9 -11.62 12.38 11.68
CA GLU A 9 -11.48 11.92 10.28
C GLU A 9 -10.30 12.58 9.55
N ASP A 10 -10.08 13.88 9.77
CA ASP A 10 -8.95 14.64 9.24
C ASP A 10 -7.60 14.09 9.72
N GLY A 11 -7.49 13.78 11.01
CA GLY A 11 -6.29 13.23 11.63
C GLY A 11 -5.98 11.82 11.12
N PHE A 12 -7.00 11.00 10.87
CA PHE A 12 -6.83 9.70 10.22
C PHE A 12 -6.28 9.85 8.80
N MET A 13 -6.80 10.81 8.03
CA MET A 13 -6.35 11.06 6.66
C MET A 13 -4.90 11.57 6.62
N ILE A 14 -4.53 12.50 7.50
CA ILE A 14 -3.16 12.99 7.64
C ILE A 14 -2.22 11.83 8.01
N LEU A 15 -2.59 11.01 9.01
CA LEU A 15 -1.77 9.91 9.48
C LEU A 15 -1.53 8.86 8.39
N MET A 16 -2.56 8.49 7.64
CA MET A 16 -2.43 7.58 6.49
C MET A 16 -1.54 8.18 5.38
N GLY A 17 -1.67 9.47 5.09
CA GLY A 17 -0.79 10.18 4.16
C GLY A 17 0.66 10.13 4.60
N SER A 18 0.95 10.56 5.83
CA SER A 18 2.29 10.57 6.40
C SER A 18 2.94 9.18 6.43
N ILE A 19 2.17 8.14 6.82
CA ILE A 19 2.67 6.76 6.83
C ILE A 19 3.07 6.30 5.42
N ASN A 20 2.26 6.60 4.40
CA ASN A 20 2.58 6.21 3.02
C ASN A 20 3.80 6.95 2.47
N THR A 21 3.91 8.27 2.71
CA THR A 21 5.10 9.04 2.32
C THR A 21 6.34 8.54 3.03
N PHE A 22 6.26 8.25 4.33
CA PHE A 22 7.36 7.70 5.09
C PHE A 22 7.75 6.30 4.60
N ASN A 23 6.78 5.44 4.28
CA ASN A 23 7.03 4.12 3.71
C ASN A 23 7.80 4.22 2.39
N PHE A 24 7.46 5.18 1.53
CA PHE A 24 8.16 5.40 0.28
C PHE A 24 9.63 5.80 0.50
N ILE A 25 9.87 6.79 1.37
CA ILE A 25 11.24 7.24 1.71
C ILE A 25 12.04 6.09 2.34
N LEU A 26 11.45 5.36 3.29
CA LEU A 26 12.08 4.19 3.91
C LEU A 26 12.40 3.12 2.88
N SER A 27 11.49 2.88 1.92
CA SER A 27 11.71 1.90 0.86
C SER A 27 12.89 2.28 -0.04
N MET A 28 13.06 3.57 -0.34
CA MET A 28 14.23 4.10 -1.07
C MET A 28 15.54 3.90 -0.29
N VAL A 29 15.52 4.18 1.02
CA VAL A 29 16.70 3.96 1.88
C VAL A 29 17.03 2.46 1.97
N THR A 30 16.03 1.59 2.11
CA THR A 30 16.28 0.13 2.12
C THR A 30 16.77 -0.39 0.79
N LEU A 31 16.38 0.22 -0.34
CA LEU A 31 16.96 -0.14 -1.62
C LEU A 31 18.47 0.15 -1.63
N TYR A 32 18.89 1.31 -1.12
CA TYR A 32 20.31 1.65 -1.06
C TYR A 32 21.13 0.76 -0.10
N VAL A 33 20.58 0.46 1.08
CA VAL A 33 21.35 -0.24 2.13
C VAL A 33 21.30 -1.77 1.97
N LEU A 34 20.17 -2.30 1.48
CA LEU A 34 19.90 -3.74 1.47
C LEU A 34 19.72 -4.31 0.06
N ASP A 35 19.75 -3.48 -0.99
CA ASP A 35 19.40 -3.87 -2.38
C ASP A 35 18.07 -4.64 -2.44
N LYS A 36 17.11 -4.26 -1.58
CA LYS A 36 15.79 -4.87 -1.55
C LYS A 36 14.70 -3.84 -1.80
N ALA A 37 14.00 -4.02 -2.91
CA ALA A 37 12.79 -3.28 -3.20
C ALA A 37 11.62 -3.73 -2.31
N ARG A 38 10.93 -2.76 -1.71
CA ARG A 38 9.75 -3.00 -0.84
C ARG A 38 8.43 -2.55 -1.46
N ASN A 39 8.48 -1.87 -2.61
CA ASN A 39 7.30 -1.45 -3.37
C ASN A 39 7.57 -1.58 -4.88
N GLY A 40 6.51 -1.71 -5.68
CA GLY A 40 6.63 -1.96 -7.12
C GLY A 40 7.37 -0.86 -7.88
N SER A 41 7.20 0.39 -7.46
CA SER A 41 7.89 1.55 -8.06
C SER A 41 9.41 1.42 -7.94
N ILE A 42 9.89 0.91 -6.81
CA ILE A 42 11.31 0.74 -6.51
C ILE A 42 11.87 -0.52 -7.16
N ILE A 43 11.06 -1.56 -7.36
CA ILE A 43 11.47 -2.74 -8.17
C ILE A 43 11.86 -2.28 -9.58
N VAL A 44 11.05 -1.42 -10.20
CA VAL A 44 11.35 -0.88 -11.53
C VAL A 44 12.62 -0.04 -11.51
N ILE A 45 12.86 0.76 -10.47
CA ILE A 45 14.09 1.53 -10.34
C ILE A 45 15.31 0.61 -10.17
N GLN A 46 15.16 -0.48 -9.41
CA GLN A 46 16.20 -1.49 -9.21
C GLN A 46 16.57 -2.19 -10.52
N GLU A 47 15.60 -2.51 -11.38
CA GLU A 47 15.85 -3.11 -12.69
C GLU A 47 16.49 -2.14 -13.70
N LEU A 48 16.30 -0.83 -13.51
CA LEU A 48 16.82 0.20 -14.42
C LEU A 48 18.20 0.75 -14.04
N VAL A 49 18.64 0.54 -12.79
CA VAL A 49 19.89 1.12 -12.26
C VAL A 49 20.75 0.02 -11.64
N ASP A 50 21.70 -0.51 -12.42
CA ASP A 50 22.60 -1.61 -12.02
C ASP A 50 23.52 -1.27 -10.82
N ALA A 51 23.89 0.00 -10.62
CA ALA A 51 24.74 0.43 -9.51
C ALA A 51 24.28 1.77 -8.92
N ILE A 52 23.67 1.73 -7.73
CA ILE A 52 23.17 2.92 -7.04
C ILE A 52 24.33 3.65 -6.35
N THR A 53 24.83 4.70 -6.98
CA THR A 53 25.77 5.65 -6.36
C THR A 53 25.02 6.69 -5.51
N ILE A 54 25.67 7.27 -4.48
CA ILE A 54 25.13 8.34 -3.61
C ILE A 54 24.50 9.50 -4.42
N ASN A 55 25.05 9.81 -5.59
CA ASN A 55 24.52 10.87 -6.45
C ASN A 55 23.10 10.56 -6.97
N HIS A 56 22.80 9.29 -7.27
CA HIS A 56 21.46 8.87 -7.70
C HIS A 56 20.42 9.02 -6.58
N ILE A 57 20.82 8.81 -5.33
CA ILE A 57 19.92 8.98 -4.18
C ILE A 57 19.53 10.44 -3.98
N VAL A 58 20.46 11.36 -4.16
CA VAL A 58 20.16 12.80 -4.08
C VAL A 58 19.19 13.20 -5.19
N ILE A 59 19.39 12.68 -6.40
CA ILE A 59 18.47 12.90 -7.54
C ILE A 59 17.10 12.31 -7.24
N PHE A 60 17.01 11.08 -6.74
CA PHE A 60 15.73 10.46 -6.39
C PHE A 60 15.03 11.20 -5.24
N LEU A 61 15.77 11.66 -4.23
CA LEU A 61 15.20 12.42 -3.12
C LEU A 61 14.63 13.76 -3.60
N SER A 62 15.36 14.48 -4.45
CA SER A 62 14.85 15.71 -5.07
C SER A 62 13.63 15.46 -5.95
N ALA A 63 13.62 14.37 -6.73
CA ALA A 63 12.45 13.98 -7.52
C ALA A 63 11.22 13.67 -6.64
N VAL A 64 11.41 13.01 -5.50
CA VAL A 64 10.34 12.73 -4.53
C VAL A 64 9.79 14.00 -3.92
N LEU A 65 10.63 14.98 -3.58
CA LEU A 65 10.20 16.28 -3.07
C LEU A 65 9.36 17.05 -4.10
N ILE A 66 9.79 17.06 -5.36
CA ILE A 66 9.06 17.72 -6.46
C ILE A 66 7.74 17.00 -6.73
N ALA A 67 7.77 15.67 -6.86
CA ALA A 67 6.59 14.85 -7.09
C ALA A 67 5.58 14.96 -5.94
N GLY A 68 6.06 14.96 -4.68
CA GLY A 68 5.24 15.16 -3.50
C GLY A 68 4.55 16.52 -3.50
N SER A 69 5.30 17.58 -3.84
CA SER A 69 4.75 18.95 -3.95
C SER A 69 3.66 19.04 -5.03
N LEU A 70 3.92 18.46 -6.21
CA LEU A 70 2.95 18.46 -7.30
C LEU A 70 1.73 17.58 -6.96
N SER A 71 1.94 16.46 -6.26
CA SER A 71 0.88 15.55 -5.84
C SER A 71 -0.17 16.22 -4.97
N VAL A 72 0.20 17.19 -4.12
CA VAL A 72 -0.77 17.94 -3.30
C VAL A 72 -1.77 18.69 -4.18
N PHE A 73 -1.31 19.38 -5.22
CA PHE A 73 -2.19 20.11 -6.13
C PHE A 73 -3.11 19.17 -6.90
N LEU A 74 -2.58 18.05 -7.40
CA LEU A 74 -3.37 17.03 -8.07
C LEU A 74 -4.39 16.41 -7.11
N ALA A 75 -3.99 16.04 -5.90
CA ALA A 75 -4.86 15.44 -4.91
C ALA A 75 -6.02 16.36 -4.51
N LEU A 76 -5.78 17.67 -4.37
CA LEU A 76 -6.84 18.65 -4.12
C LEU A 76 -7.81 18.79 -5.30
N GLY A 77 -7.31 18.72 -6.54
CA GLY A 77 -8.16 18.73 -7.74
C GLY A 77 -9.01 17.46 -7.85
N LEU A 78 -8.36 16.29 -7.75
CA LEU A 78 -9.00 14.99 -7.86
C LEU A 78 -10.01 14.77 -6.72
N SER A 79 -9.68 15.14 -5.48
CA SER A 79 -10.59 14.93 -4.33
C SER A 79 -11.95 15.63 -4.52
N LYS A 80 -11.98 16.83 -5.11
CA LYS A 80 -13.24 17.52 -5.45
C LYS A 80 -14.06 16.74 -6.48
N VAL A 81 -13.41 16.24 -7.53
CA VAL A 81 -14.06 15.45 -8.58
C VAL A 81 -14.60 14.14 -8.00
N PHE A 82 -13.78 13.42 -7.25
CA PHE A 82 -14.16 12.16 -6.60
C PHE A 82 -15.28 12.34 -5.57
N SER A 83 -15.25 13.42 -4.78
CA SER A 83 -16.33 13.73 -3.84
C SER A 83 -17.67 13.90 -4.55
N LYS A 84 -17.69 14.57 -5.71
CA LYS A 84 -18.91 14.73 -6.52
C LYS A 84 -19.39 13.41 -7.12
N ILE A 85 -18.47 12.56 -7.59
CA ILE A 85 -18.80 11.24 -8.17
C ILE A 85 -19.31 10.28 -7.09
N MET A 86 -18.69 10.26 -5.90
CA MET A 86 -19.13 9.43 -4.78
C MET A 86 -20.53 9.78 -4.28
N SER A 87 -20.99 11.03 -4.46
CA SER A 87 -22.38 11.40 -4.16
C SER A 87 -23.40 10.77 -5.13
N ILE A 88 -22.99 10.36 -6.33
CA ILE A 88 -23.89 9.88 -7.39
C ILE A 88 -23.83 8.34 -7.48
N VAL A 89 -22.67 7.75 -7.20
CA VAL A 89 -22.44 6.30 -7.29
C VAL A 89 -22.81 5.63 -5.98
N SER A 90 -23.66 4.61 -6.04
CA SER A 90 -23.97 3.84 -4.83
C SER A 90 -22.75 3.04 -4.36
N TYR A 91 -22.41 3.17 -3.09
CA TYR A 91 -21.27 2.49 -2.45
C TYR A 91 -21.25 0.98 -2.73
N ARG A 92 -22.43 0.34 -2.72
CA ARG A 92 -22.57 -1.09 -3.00
C ARG A 92 -22.12 -1.47 -4.42
N LYS A 93 -22.45 -0.67 -5.44
CA LYS A 93 -22.01 -0.93 -6.83
C LYS A 93 -20.50 -0.77 -6.96
N MET A 94 -19.92 0.22 -6.28
CA MET A 94 -18.48 0.43 -6.26
C MET A 94 -17.73 -0.75 -5.64
N VAL A 95 -18.19 -1.23 -4.47
CA VAL A 95 -17.59 -2.41 -3.83
C VAL A 95 -17.72 -3.66 -4.70
N LEU A 96 -18.89 -3.90 -5.30
CA LEU A 96 -19.10 -5.06 -6.17
C LEU A 96 -18.18 -5.01 -7.40
N SER A 97 -17.98 -3.82 -7.98
CA SER A 97 -17.06 -3.61 -9.09
C SER A 97 -15.61 -3.92 -8.72
N VAL A 98 -15.16 -3.50 -7.52
CA VAL A 98 -13.81 -3.80 -7.04
C VAL A 98 -13.62 -5.30 -6.81
N ILE A 99 -14.60 -5.97 -6.18
CA ILE A 99 -14.55 -7.43 -5.97
C ILE A 99 -14.46 -8.16 -7.32
N PHE A 100 -15.33 -7.77 -8.27
CA PHE A 100 -15.33 -8.36 -9.62
C PHE A 100 -13.99 -8.16 -10.33
N LEU A 101 -13.41 -6.96 -10.26
CA LEU A 101 -12.12 -6.64 -10.85
C LEU A 101 -11.00 -7.51 -10.26
N ILE A 102 -10.96 -7.64 -8.92
CA ILE A 102 -9.96 -8.47 -8.25
C ILE A 102 -10.13 -9.94 -8.65
N THR A 103 -11.36 -10.48 -8.65
CA THR A 103 -11.61 -11.87 -9.04
C THR A 103 -11.22 -12.14 -10.50
N ALA A 104 -11.51 -11.20 -11.40
CA ALA A 104 -11.13 -11.32 -12.81
C ALA A 104 -9.60 -11.26 -12.98
N LEU A 105 -8.92 -10.37 -12.26
CA LEU A 105 -7.46 -10.25 -12.31
C LEU A 105 -6.78 -11.53 -11.81
N VAL A 106 -7.27 -12.11 -10.71
CA VAL A 106 -6.75 -13.39 -10.18
C VAL A 106 -6.92 -14.53 -11.19
N LEU A 107 -8.07 -14.58 -11.87
CA LEU A 107 -8.32 -15.57 -12.93
C LEU A 107 -7.34 -15.43 -14.09
N VAL A 108 -7.04 -14.21 -14.53
CA VAL A 108 -6.14 -13.97 -15.67
C VAL A 108 -4.67 -14.25 -15.31
N LEU A 109 -4.23 -13.83 -14.12
CA LEU A 109 -2.81 -13.93 -13.74
C LEU A 109 -2.42 -15.31 -13.17
N THR A 110 -3.29 -15.93 -12.37
CA THR A 110 -2.96 -17.13 -11.58
C THR A 110 -3.80 -18.35 -11.99
N GLY A 111 -4.82 -18.16 -12.84
CA GLY A 111 -5.71 -19.23 -13.27
C GLY A 111 -6.70 -19.69 -12.18
N PRO A 112 -7.38 -20.83 -12.38
CA PRO A 112 -8.46 -21.30 -11.51
C PRO A 112 -8.00 -21.69 -10.09
N LEU A 113 -6.72 -22.08 -9.91
CA LEU A 113 -6.14 -22.32 -8.58
C LEU A 113 -6.07 -21.04 -7.74
N GLY A 114 -5.86 -19.87 -8.36
CA GLY A 114 -5.84 -18.58 -7.68
C GLY A 114 -7.16 -18.22 -7.01
N LEU A 115 -8.29 -18.67 -7.57
CA LEU A 115 -9.63 -18.47 -6.99
C LEU A 115 -9.78 -19.17 -5.63
N LEU A 116 -9.23 -20.39 -5.51
CA LEU A 116 -9.23 -21.14 -4.25
C LEU A 116 -8.44 -20.40 -3.17
N ILE A 117 -7.26 -19.88 -3.54
CA ILE A 117 -6.41 -19.08 -2.65
C ILE A 117 -7.11 -17.78 -2.25
N LEU A 118 -7.80 -17.12 -3.19
CA LEU A 118 -8.56 -15.89 -2.92
C LEU A 118 -9.65 -16.13 -1.88
N ILE A 119 -10.39 -17.24 -1.97
CA ILE A 119 -11.44 -17.59 -1.00
C ILE A 119 -10.84 -17.83 0.39
N ILE A 120 -9.79 -18.66 0.47
CA ILE A 120 -9.14 -18.99 1.76
C ILE A 120 -8.53 -17.73 2.39
N SER A 121 -7.85 -16.90 1.59
CA SER A 121 -7.26 -15.64 2.04
C SER A 121 -8.33 -14.65 2.53
N THR A 122 -9.45 -14.57 1.83
CA THR A 122 -10.59 -13.73 2.24
C THR A 122 -11.17 -14.20 3.58
N ALA A 123 -11.34 -15.52 3.77
CA ALA A 123 -11.80 -16.08 5.03
C ALA A 123 -10.84 -15.72 6.18
N ILE A 124 -9.52 -15.87 5.98
CA ILE A 124 -8.50 -15.49 6.97
C ILE A 124 -8.53 -13.97 7.26
N GLY A 125 -8.71 -13.15 6.22
CA GLY A 125 -8.75 -11.69 6.34
C GLY A 125 -9.98 -11.15 7.08
N ILE A 126 -11.06 -11.92 7.17
CA ILE A 126 -12.28 -11.57 7.91
C ILE A 126 -12.16 -11.90 9.41
N ILE A 127 -11.21 -12.74 9.82
CA ILE A 127 -11.03 -13.11 11.24
C ILE A 127 -10.74 -11.91 12.14
N PRO A 128 -9.78 -11.00 11.84
CA PRO A 128 -9.50 -9.87 12.73
C PRO A 128 -10.69 -8.94 13.00
N PRO A 129 -11.47 -8.50 11.99
CA PRO A 129 -12.64 -7.69 12.25
C PRO A 129 -13.75 -8.45 12.99
N ALA A 130 -13.90 -9.77 12.78
CA ALA A 130 -14.88 -10.58 13.51
C ALA A 130 -14.56 -10.71 15.01
N VAL A 131 -13.26 -10.75 15.37
CA VAL A 131 -12.79 -10.83 16.77
C VAL A 131 -12.55 -9.44 17.37
N HIS A 132 -12.90 -8.35 16.65
CA HIS A 132 -12.66 -6.96 17.06
C HIS A 132 -11.20 -6.62 17.39
N ILE A 133 -10.25 -7.37 16.84
CA ILE A 133 -8.81 -7.11 16.95
C ILE A 133 -8.31 -6.32 15.75
N SER A 134 -7.11 -5.75 15.88
CA SER A 134 -6.53 -4.98 14.80
C SER A 134 -6.17 -5.86 13.58
N ARG A 135 -6.50 -5.42 12.37
CA ARG A 135 -6.09 -6.12 11.12
C ARG A 135 -4.57 -6.29 11.00
N THR A 136 -3.79 -5.50 11.74
CA THR A 136 -2.34 -5.60 11.83
C THR A 136 -1.88 -6.97 12.33
N HIS A 137 -2.68 -7.68 13.15
CA HIS A 137 -2.34 -9.03 13.60
C HIS A 137 -2.25 -10.05 12.44
N SER A 138 -2.99 -9.85 11.35
CA SER A 138 -2.86 -10.71 10.16
C SER A 138 -1.49 -10.58 9.49
N MET A 139 -0.80 -9.45 9.64
CA MET A 139 0.57 -9.29 9.15
C MET A 139 1.62 -10.01 10.02
N GLY A 140 1.22 -10.54 11.19
CA GLY A 140 2.09 -11.34 12.05
C GLY A 140 2.69 -12.56 11.36
N CYS A 141 1.93 -13.18 10.44
CA CYS A 141 2.39 -14.32 9.64
C CYS A 141 3.62 -13.97 8.77
N LEU A 142 3.79 -12.70 8.38
CA LEU A 142 4.97 -12.24 7.63
C LEU A 142 6.05 -11.67 8.55
N LEU A 143 5.66 -10.94 9.61
CA LEU A 143 6.62 -10.33 10.53
C LEU A 143 7.43 -11.36 11.31
N LEU A 144 6.76 -12.42 11.80
CA LEU A 144 7.40 -13.45 12.61
C LEU A 144 8.54 -14.19 11.87
N PRO A 145 8.35 -14.70 10.64
CA PRO A 145 9.45 -15.32 9.89
C PRO A 145 10.55 -14.34 9.51
N VAL A 146 10.23 -13.07 9.22
CA VAL A 146 11.25 -12.06 8.90
C VAL A 146 12.12 -11.75 10.12
N ILE A 147 11.52 -11.62 11.31
CA ILE A 147 12.27 -11.39 12.55
C ILE A 147 13.18 -12.60 12.83
N LEU A 148 12.64 -13.81 12.74
CA LEU A 148 13.43 -15.04 12.94
C LEU A 148 14.61 -15.12 11.97
N TYR A 149 14.41 -14.79 10.69
CA TYR A 149 15.46 -14.82 9.67
C TYR A 149 16.59 -13.81 9.92
N PHE A 150 16.32 -12.67 10.55
CA PHE A 150 17.36 -11.65 10.82
C PHE A 150 18.03 -11.82 12.19
N ILE A 151 17.40 -12.53 13.14
CA ILE A 151 17.92 -12.74 14.50
C ILE A 151 18.68 -14.05 14.66
N LEU A 152 18.28 -15.10 13.92
CA LEU A 152 18.91 -16.42 13.91
C LEU A 152 19.85 -16.53 12.70
#